data_AF-A0A961HS32-F1
#
_entry.id   AF-A0A961HS32-F1
#
_cell.length_a   1.000
_cell.length_b   1.000
_cell.length_c   1.000
_cell.angle_alpha   90.00
_cell.angle_beta   90.00
_cell.angle_gamma   90.00
#
_symmetry.space_group_name_H-M   'P 1'
#
loop_
_entity.id
_entity.type
_entity.pdbx_description
1 polymer ?
#
loop_
_entity_poly.entity_id
_entity_poly.type
_entity_poly.pdbx_seq_one_letter_code
_entity_poly.pdbx_strand_id
1 'polypeptide(L)'
;DYTLRNAVITVESTKERYRHRILGFHEVIDYPEYSGISFYPFYSGRFAGDRSMHWFFPLYRFETSPDATSFYSALYYARNDSNGSLAMFPAVPLLYMHANYEAGSATSLATIFQWKRYRDGSLKSFWIHGLAYYGQGSQGDYLHILPIYSRVKSENYGYELFLPFYLDVKTKEGDYYANFLGYTRSSVNVSVGSNERGSFLDVDTGFFYGLFSLSHRFAVNRASVATTEDKEDLLFDEANFQTMDSASAESLRPHLKKSDSLDRTASLDYHSWKAFWGILAYKKSDDWRHFRFLPLSYLTWNTKSDDQVLLLPPVLPIFARYQSGLDGYTVVFPFYGNQRDAHSRRSVYAAGLVYHSSDDTDKSAYTSVIWPLFQHSTSANGSWSMLFPVYFDTASESGQVSYRTNFSPLHFYRKGTQGDRVLSRTVINPLQISYSDESSRTAFLPIPFIFSSRNDERTNTFMPAFLSYFHQSDKFDLDLGVLGALWFRYRDENTERKMVLMGAVYQGKESERETSSGSAWGLLWEKSHDAEGSHFSVGKFLVRYDSSDTDTNVRILGIPII
;
A
#
# COMPACT_ATOMS: atom_id res chain seq x y z
N ASP A 1 31.15 29.79 -37.11
CA ASP A 1 30.79 29.21 -35.80
C ASP A 1 30.20 30.30 -34.92
N TYR A 2 29.01 30.06 -34.38
CA TYR A 2 28.38 30.99 -33.45
C TYR A 2 27.96 30.25 -32.18
N THR A 3 28.18 30.91 -31.04
CA THR A 3 27.81 30.40 -29.72
C THR A 3 27.03 31.48 -29.01
N LEU A 4 25.73 31.27 -28.83
CA LEU A 4 24.87 32.12 -28.02
C LEU A 4 24.69 31.45 -26.67
N ARG A 5 25.00 32.15 -25.57
CA ARG A 5 24.78 31.69 -24.19
C ARG A 5 24.07 32.79 -23.41
N ASN A 6 22.82 32.56 -23.05
CA ASN A 6 22.16 33.32 -21.99
C ASN A 6 21.50 32.36 -21.00
N ALA A 7 20.89 32.88 -19.92
CA ALA A 7 20.31 32.06 -18.86
C ALA A 7 19.16 31.14 -19.33
N VAL A 8 18.62 31.36 -20.53
CA VAL A 8 17.38 30.74 -21.04
C VAL A 8 17.65 29.85 -22.25
N ILE A 9 18.56 30.22 -23.14
CA ILE A 9 18.83 29.55 -24.40
C ILE A 9 20.35 29.47 -24.62
N THR A 10 20.82 28.28 -24.93
CA THR A 10 22.18 28.04 -25.42
C THR A 10 22.09 27.44 -26.82
N VAL A 11 22.70 28.11 -27.80
CA VAL A 11 22.84 27.59 -29.17
C VAL A 11 24.32 27.55 -29.52
N GLU A 12 24.79 26.39 -29.92
CA GLU A 12 26.14 26.15 -30.44
C GLU A 12 25.98 25.56 -31.85
N SER A 13 26.52 26.25 -32.85
CA SER A 13 26.47 25.77 -34.23
C SER A 13 27.81 26.03 -34.91
N THR A 14 28.42 24.93 -35.33
CA THR A 14 29.58 24.87 -36.22
C THR A 14 29.23 24.04 -37.44
N LYS A 15 30.12 23.98 -38.44
CA LYS A 15 29.91 23.14 -39.64
C LYS A 15 29.70 21.65 -39.33
N GLU A 16 30.19 21.18 -38.19
CA GLU A 16 30.20 19.76 -37.83
C GLU A 16 29.35 19.46 -36.59
N ARG A 17 28.89 20.48 -35.86
CA ARG A 17 28.23 20.30 -34.56
C ARG A 17 27.09 21.26 -34.40
N TYR A 18 25.96 20.74 -33.97
CA TYR A 18 24.82 21.53 -33.57
C TYR A 18 24.34 21.12 -32.18
N ARG A 19 24.11 22.11 -31.32
CA ARG A 19 23.51 21.91 -30.00
C ARG A 19 22.60 23.06 -29.65
N HIS A 20 21.40 22.73 -29.22
CA HIS A 20 20.38 23.68 -28.83
C HIS A 20 19.78 23.28 -27.49
N ARG A 21 19.80 24.18 -26.52
CA ARG A 21 19.26 23.96 -25.18
C ARG A 21 18.35 25.11 -24.77
N ILE A 22 17.15 24.79 -24.28
CA ILE A 22 16.19 25.76 -23.73
C ILE A 22 15.94 25.42 -22.26
N LEU A 23 16.21 26.38 -21.37
CA LEU A 23 15.90 26.38 -19.93
C LEU A 23 16.45 25.17 -19.17
N GLY A 24 17.43 24.43 -19.74
CA GLY A 24 17.91 23.16 -19.18
C GLY A 24 16.92 21.99 -19.29
N PHE A 25 15.67 22.24 -19.71
CA PHE A 25 14.65 21.21 -19.86
C PHE A 25 14.67 20.56 -21.24
N HIS A 26 14.90 21.34 -22.30
CA HIS A 26 14.92 20.82 -23.67
C HIS A 26 16.33 20.90 -24.25
N GLU A 27 16.82 19.82 -24.85
CA GLU A 27 18.14 19.76 -25.48
C GLU A 27 18.09 18.93 -26.77
N VAL A 28 18.59 19.48 -27.87
CA VAL A 28 18.83 18.79 -29.15
C VAL A 28 20.32 18.88 -29.44
N ILE A 29 20.95 17.75 -29.76
CA ILE A 29 22.37 17.64 -30.10
C ILE A 29 22.49 16.87 -31.41
N ASP A 30 23.35 17.34 -32.30
CA ASP A 30 23.72 16.67 -33.54
C ASP A 30 25.21 16.87 -33.79
N TYR A 31 26.01 15.92 -33.30
CA TYR A 31 27.47 15.85 -33.46
C TYR A 31 27.82 14.64 -34.34
N PRO A 32 29.02 14.60 -34.97
CA PRO A 32 29.37 13.53 -35.90
C PRO A 32 29.41 12.14 -35.23
N GLU A 33 29.76 12.10 -33.94
CA GLU A 33 29.86 10.87 -33.16
C GLU A 33 28.54 10.48 -32.47
N TYR A 34 27.64 11.45 -32.23
CA TYR A 34 26.37 11.20 -31.58
C TYR A 34 25.34 12.33 -31.81
N SER A 35 24.07 11.96 -31.87
CA SER A 35 22.93 12.88 -31.90
C SER A 35 21.92 12.52 -30.82
N GLY A 36 20.99 13.42 -30.51
CA GLY A 36 19.99 13.15 -29.49
C GLY A 36 19.05 14.29 -29.20
N ILE A 37 17.97 13.95 -28.51
CA ILE A 37 16.94 14.87 -28.04
C ILE A 37 16.58 14.54 -26.60
N SER A 38 16.45 15.55 -25.75
CA SER A 38 16.15 15.40 -24.32
C SER A 38 15.07 16.39 -23.90
N PHE A 39 14.14 15.92 -23.09
CA PHE A 39 13.14 16.71 -22.38
C PHE A 39 13.17 16.34 -20.88
N TYR A 40 14.06 16.96 -20.12
CA TYR A 40 14.31 16.63 -18.72
C TYR A 40 13.12 17.01 -17.81
N PRO A 41 12.83 16.20 -16.78
CA PRO A 41 13.45 14.90 -16.45
C PRO A 41 12.81 13.71 -17.21
N PHE A 42 11.84 13.96 -18.09
CA PHE A 42 10.91 12.94 -18.58
C PHE A 42 11.44 12.08 -19.72
N TYR A 43 12.25 12.62 -20.63
CA TYR A 43 12.69 11.89 -21.80
C TYR A 43 14.12 12.22 -22.17
N SER A 44 14.88 11.22 -22.64
CA SER A 44 16.00 11.48 -23.53
C SER A 44 16.26 10.32 -24.48
N GLY A 45 16.54 10.66 -25.73
CA GLY A 45 16.98 9.77 -26.79
C GLY A 45 18.38 10.18 -27.23
N ARG A 46 19.29 9.23 -27.34
CA ARG A 46 20.65 9.42 -27.83
C ARG A 46 20.98 8.35 -28.85
N PHE A 47 21.70 8.72 -29.89
CA PHE A 47 22.13 7.87 -30.98
C PHE A 47 23.63 8.09 -31.16
N ALA A 48 24.41 7.03 -31.29
CA ALA A 48 25.85 7.08 -31.49
C ALA A 48 26.28 5.88 -32.36
N GLY A 49 26.42 6.11 -33.67
CA GLY A 49 26.55 5.03 -34.65
C GLY A 49 25.36 4.05 -34.58
N ASP A 50 25.64 2.76 -34.44
CA ASP A 50 24.64 1.70 -34.30
C ASP A 50 24.07 1.55 -32.87
N ARG A 51 24.45 2.46 -31.95
CA ARG A 51 23.92 2.47 -30.58
C ARG A 51 22.81 3.50 -30.46
N SER A 52 21.69 3.11 -29.86
CA SER A 52 20.60 4.02 -29.51
C SER A 52 20.16 3.78 -28.07
N MET A 53 20.03 4.83 -27.28
CA MET A 53 19.51 4.79 -25.92
C MET A 53 18.34 5.76 -25.78
N HIS A 54 17.19 5.23 -25.37
CA HIS A 54 15.98 5.98 -25.05
C HIS A 54 15.62 5.74 -23.59
N TRP A 55 15.24 6.77 -22.87
CA TRP A 55 14.60 6.62 -21.57
C TRP A 55 13.45 7.60 -21.45
N PHE A 56 12.34 7.11 -20.90
CA PHE A 56 11.16 7.89 -20.57
C PHE A 56 10.87 7.69 -19.07
N PHE A 57 11.31 8.62 -18.23
CA PHE A 57 11.19 8.51 -16.78
C PHE A 57 9.74 8.72 -16.31
N PRO A 58 9.22 7.92 -15.36
CA PRO A 58 9.83 6.73 -14.73
C PRO A 58 9.45 5.40 -15.43
N LEU A 59 8.90 5.45 -16.64
CA LEU A 59 8.26 4.29 -17.27
C LEU A 59 9.24 3.26 -17.82
N TYR A 60 10.20 3.67 -18.66
CA TYR A 60 11.09 2.72 -19.32
C TYR A 60 12.45 3.31 -19.75
N ARG A 61 13.39 2.41 -20.02
CA ARG A 61 14.66 2.64 -20.72
C ARG A 61 14.83 1.54 -21.76
N PHE A 62 15.18 1.91 -22.98
CA PHE A 62 15.45 1.02 -24.09
C PHE A 62 16.83 1.35 -24.65
N GLU A 63 17.65 0.34 -24.88
CA GLU A 63 19.02 0.49 -25.37
C GLU A 63 19.30 -0.56 -26.42
N THR A 64 19.75 -0.13 -27.59
CA THR A 64 20.20 -0.99 -28.68
C THR A 64 21.68 -0.72 -28.91
N SER A 65 22.45 -1.78 -29.09
CA SER A 65 23.84 -1.79 -29.53
C SER A 65 24.02 -2.91 -30.56
N PRO A 66 25.15 -2.95 -31.29
CA PRO A 66 25.42 -4.01 -32.26
C PRO A 66 25.29 -5.43 -31.68
N ASP A 67 25.65 -5.58 -30.41
CA ASP A 67 25.74 -6.89 -29.76
C ASP A 67 24.50 -7.23 -28.92
N ALA A 68 23.69 -6.23 -28.56
CA ALA A 68 22.58 -6.42 -27.66
C ALA A 68 21.47 -5.38 -27.79
N THR A 69 20.22 -5.82 -27.59
CA THR A 69 19.07 -4.96 -27.34
C THR A 69 18.57 -5.20 -25.92
N SER A 70 18.31 -4.15 -25.15
CA SER A 70 17.78 -4.24 -23.80
C SER A 70 16.62 -3.27 -23.59
N PHE A 71 15.64 -3.73 -22.82
CA PHE A 71 14.47 -2.97 -22.39
C PHE A 71 14.35 -3.10 -20.88
N TYR A 72 14.08 -1.99 -20.22
CA TYR A 72 13.93 -1.89 -18.78
C TYR A 72 12.68 -1.06 -18.49
N SER A 73 11.88 -1.48 -17.53
CA SER A 73 10.73 -0.75 -17.02
C SER A 73 10.53 -1.10 -15.55
N ALA A 74 9.59 -0.41 -14.90
CA ALA A 74 9.22 -0.67 -13.52
C ALA A 74 8.85 -2.14 -13.24
N LEU A 75 8.27 -2.85 -14.22
CA LEU A 75 7.70 -4.19 -14.03
C LEU A 75 8.37 -5.27 -14.88
N TYR A 76 9.27 -4.89 -15.78
CA TYR A 76 9.79 -5.80 -16.78
C TYR A 76 11.17 -5.39 -17.28
N TYR A 77 12.08 -6.36 -17.32
CA TYR A 77 13.37 -6.24 -17.97
C TYR A 77 13.51 -7.33 -19.03
N ALA A 78 13.98 -6.95 -20.21
CA ALA A 78 14.32 -7.86 -21.29
C ALA A 78 15.69 -7.50 -21.88
N ARG A 79 16.44 -8.52 -22.29
CA ARG A 79 17.68 -8.35 -23.05
C ARG A 79 17.81 -9.46 -24.07
N ASN A 80 18.15 -9.10 -25.30
CA ASN A 80 18.50 -10.01 -26.36
C ASN A 80 19.93 -9.71 -26.79
N ASP A 81 20.79 -10.71 -26.82
CA ASP A 81 22.16 -10.60 -27.32
C ASP A 81 22.56 -11.85 -28.12
N SER A 82 23.82 -11.91 -28.53
CA SER A 82 24.36 -13.07 -29.28
C SER A 82 24.19 -14.41 -28.55
N ASN A 83 24.03 -14.39 -27.22
CA ASN A 83 23.90 -15.60 -26.39
C ASN A 83 22.45 -16.00 -26.14
N GLY A 84 21.47 -15.19 -26.55
CA GLY A 84 20.04 -15.49 -26.47
C GLY A 84 19.22 -14.36 -25.84
N SER A 85 18.05 -14.72 -25.29
CA SER A 85 17.13 -13.76 -24.67
C SER A 85 17.00 -13.99 -23.16
N LEU A 86 16.97 -12.92 -22.37
CA LEU A 86 16.70 -12.88 -20.94
C LEU A 86 15.45 -12.03 -20.71
N ALA A 87 14.54 -12.49 -19.86
CA ALA A 87 13.42 -11.71 -19.36
C ALA A 87 13.27 -11.86 -17.84
N MET A 88 12.93 -10.78 -17.15
CA MET A 88 12.84 -10.71 -15.69
C MET A 88 11.68 -9.80 -15.24
N PHE A 89 11.05 -10.17 -14.12
CA PHE A 89 9.98 -9.38 -13.47
C PHE A 89 10.42 -8.98 -12.06
N PRO A 90 10.87 -7.73 -11.84
CA PRO A 90 11.24 -7.26 -10.52
C PRO A 90 10.00 -7.15 -9.60
N ALA A 91 10.17 -7.52 -8.33
CA ALA A 91 9.20 -7.33 -7.26
C ALA A 91 9.15 -5.87 -6.78
N VAL A 92 10.28 -5.15 -6.89
CA VAL A 92 10.38 -3.73 -6.54
C VAL A 92 10.98 -2.98 -7.73
N PRO A 93 10.23 -2.03 -8.33
CA PRO A 93 10.66 -1.27 -9.52
C PRO A 93 11.96 -0.48 -9.39
N LEU A 94 12.47 -0.25 -8.17
CA LEU A 94 13.46 0.79 -7.85
C LEU A 94 14.82 0.27 -7.34
N LEU A 95 15.02 -1.05 -7.20
CA LEU A 95 16.28 -1.60 -6.71
C LEU A 95 17.27 -1.85 -7.85
N TYR A 96 18.50 -1.36 -7.64
CA TYR A 96 19.66 -1.41 -8.53
C TYR A 96 19.85 -2.81 -9.15
N MET A 97 19.75 -2.90 -10.49
CA MET A 97 20.14 -4.09 -11.25
C MET A 97 21.60 -3.91 -11.69
N HIS A 98 22.50 -4.73 -11.13
CA HIS A 98 23.86 -4.85 -11.65
C HIS A 98 23.88 -5.96 -12.70
N ALA A 99 24.03 -5.59 -13.98
CA ALA A 99 24.32 -6.54 -15.04
C ALA A 99 25.83 -6.69 -15.16
N ASN A 100 26.36 -7.82 -14.72
CA ASN A 100 27.79 -8.10 -14.85
C ASN A 100 28.06 -8.59 -16.28
N TYR A 101 28.82 -7.79 -17.05
CA TYR A 101 28.97 -7.97 -18.51
C TYR A 101 29.72 -9.24 -18.89
N GLU A 102 30.68 -9.68 -18.07
CA GLU A 102 31.54 -10.84 -18.39
C GLU A 102 30.88 -12.19 -18.08
N ALA A 103 29.90 -12.22 -17.17
CA ALA A 103 29.26 -13.45 -16.70
C ALA A 103 27.84 -13.68 -17.26
N GLY A 104 27.28 -12.74 -18.02
CA GLY A 104 25.91 -12.82 -18.52
C GLY A 104 24.85 -12.95 -17.40
N SER A 105 25.18 -12.46 -16.20
CA SER A 105 24.32 -12.50 -15.02
C SER A 105 23.86 -11.09 -14.65
N ALA A 106 22.54 -10.89 -14.68
CA ALA A 106 21.90 -9.74 -14.06
C ALA A 106 21.39 -10.20 -12.70
N THR A 107 22.00 -9.72 -11.62
CA THR A 107 21.55 -10.04 -10.27
C THR A 107 20.66 -8.90 -9.80
N SER A 108 19.37 -9.16 -9.68
CA SER A 108 18.42 -8.28 -9.00
C SER A 108 18.11 -8.90 -7.65
N LEU A 109 18.23 -8.10 -6.58
CA LEU A 109 17.97 -8.52 -5.20
C LEU A 109 16.49 -8.90 -4.95
N ALA A 110 15.60 -8.64 -5.91
CA ALA A 110 14.16 -8.85 -5.74
C ALA A 110 13.47 -9.16 -7.08
N THR A 111 13.86 -10.21 -7.81
CA THR A 111 13.08 -10.69 -8.97
C THR A 111 12.06 -11.72 -8.50
N ILE A 112 10.86 -11.75 -9.09
CA ILE A 112 9.85 -12.78 -8.79
C ILE A 112 10.04 -13.96 -9.73
N PHE A 113 10.12 -13.67 -11.03
CA PHE A 113 10.32 -14.64 -12.09
C PHE A 113 11.40 -14.17 -13.07
N GLN A 114 12.26 -15.10 -13.51
CA GLN A 114 13.17 -14.87 -14.64
C GLN A 114 13.21 -16.08 -15.56
N TRP A 115 13.48 -15.85 -16.84
CA TRP A 115 13.84 -16.90 -17.78
C TRP A 115 14.90 -16.47 -18.76
N LYS A 116 15.71 -17.43 -19.18
CA LYS A 116 16.69 -17.30 -20.26
C LYS A 116 16.36 -18.31 -21.34
N ARG A 117 16.53 -17.91 -22.61
CA ARG A 117 16.42 -18.80 -23.77
C ARG A 117 17.69 -18.71 -24.60
N TYR A 118 18.03 -19.81 -25.24
CA TYR A 118 19.04 -19.84 -26.30
C TYR A 118 18.53 -19.12 -27.55
N ARG A 119 19.42 -18.92 -28.53
CA ARG A 119 19.12 -18.26 -29.80
C ARG A 119 18.04 -18.99 -30.62
N ASP A 120 17.98 -20.32 -30.51
CA ASP A 120 16.96 -21.15 -31.16
C ASP A 120 15.59 -21.08 -30.47
N GLY A 121 15.47 -20.32 -29.37
CA GLY A 121 14.26 -20.16 -28.58
C GLY A 121 14.05 -21.22 -27.50
N SER A 122 14.92 -22.23 -27.40
CA SER A 122 14.85 -23.23 -26.35
C SER A 122 15.12 -22.63 -24.96
N LEU A 123 14.44 -23.14 -23.93
CA LEU A 123 14.55 -22.61 -22.56
C LEU A 123 15.90 -23.02 -21.96
N LYS A 124 16.76 -22.04 -21.71
CA LYS A 124 18.06 -22.23 -21.07
C LYS A 124 17.94 -22.30 -19.55
N SER A 125 17.15 -21.41 -18.96
CA SER A 125 16.87 -21.46 -17.52
C SER A 125 15.57 -20.75 -17.18
N PHE A 126 14.99 -21.13 -16.05
CA PHE A 126 13.81 -20.52 -15.47
C PHE A 126 13.95 -20.48 -13.95
N TRP A 127 13.52 -19.40 -13.33
CA TRP A 127 13.56 -19.27 -11.88
C TRP A 127 12.31 -18.56 -11.37
N ILE A 128 11.70 -19.16 -10.36
CA ILE A 128 10.75 -18.54 -9.44
C ILE A 128 11.49 -18.43 -8.12
N HIS A 129 11.82 -17.20 -7.71
CA HIS A 129 12.61 -16.99 -6.49
C HIS A 129 11.96 -17.70 -5.28
N GLY A 130 12.76 -18.50 -4.58
CA GLY A 130 12.33 -19.24 -3.39
C GLY A 130 11.48 -20.49 -3.63
N LEU A 131 10.97 -20.74 -4.84
CA LEU A 131 10.06 -21.85 -5.13
C LEU A 131 10.63 -22.87 -6.11
N ALA A 132 11.10 -22.44 -7.28
CA ALA A 132 11.48 -23.37 -8.35
C ALA A 132 12.59 -22.83 -9.23
N TYR A 133 13.54 -23.68 -9.61
CA TYR A 133 14.62 -23.36 -10.52
C TYR A 133 14.78 -24.46 -11.55
N TYR A 134 14.96 -24.08 -12.81
CA TYR A 134 15.36 -24.95 -13.90
C TYR A 134 16.56 -24.32 -14.60
N GLY A 135 17.54 -25.13 -14.97
CA GLY A 135 18.69 -24.66 -15.74
C GLY A 135 19.26 -25.78 -16.59
N GLN A 136 19.64 -25.43 -17.82
CA GLN A 136 20.35 -26.26 -18.76
C GLN A 136 21.69 -25.60 -19.05
N GLY A 137 22.78 -26.32 -18.79
CA GLY A 137 24.14 -25.81 -18.93
C GLY A 137 25.09 -26.85 -19.48
N SER A 138 26.31 -26.43 -19.83
CA SER A 138 27.38 -27.34 -20.29
C SER A 138 27.76 -28.40 -19.26
N GLN A 139 27.47 -28.16 -17.98
CA GLN A 139 27.71 -29.09 -16.88
C GLN A 139 26.49 -29.94 -16.53
N GLY A 140 25.35 -29.81 -17.23
CA GLY A 140 24.17 -30.62 -17.00
C GLY A 140 22.85 -29.86 -16.86
N ASP A 141 21.79 -30.62 -16.60
CA ASP A 141 20.44 -30.13 -16.38
C ASP A 141 20.10 -30.16 -14.89
N TYR A 142 19.45 -29.11 -14.41
CA TYR A 142 19.06 -28.93 -13.00
C TYR A 142 17.58 -28.58 -12.93
N LEU A 143 16.86 -29.17 -11.99
CA LEU A 143 15.47 -28.87 -11.66
C LEU A 143 15.27 -28.93 -10.15
N HIS A 144 14.96 -27.81 -9.53
CA HIS A 144 14.64 -27.70 -8.11
C HIS A 144 13.21 -27.18 -7.96
N ILE A 145 12.42 -27.82 -7.10
CA ILE A 145 11.12 -27.35 -6.62
C ILE A 145 11.18 -27.47 -5.10
N LEU A 146 11.57 -26.38 -4.45
CA LEU A 146 11.95 -26.40 -3.04
C LEU A 146 10.70 -26.46 -2.13
N PRO A 147 10.81 -27.13 -0.98
CA PRO A 147 11.90 -28.02 -0.56
C PRO A 147 11.73 -29.47 -1.06
N ILE A 148 10.70 -29.76 -1.84
CA ILE A 148 10.17 -31.13 -2.01
C ILE A 148 10.97 -31.94 -3.03
N TYR A 149 11.44 -31.31 -4.11
CA TYR A 149 12.04 -32.01 -5.24
C TYR A 149 13.30 -31.31 -5.72
N SER A 150 14.34 -32.09 -5.99
CA SER A 150 15.59 -31.60 -6.54
C SER A 150 16.21 -32.66 -7.43
N ARG A 151 16.48 -32.32 -8.69
CA ARG A 151 17.10 -33.22 -9.65
C ARG A 151 18.24 -32.51 -10.36
N VAL A 152 19.37 -33.20 -10.44
CA VAL A 152 20.55 -32.78 -11.18
C VAL A 152 20.99 -33.93 -12.08
N LYS A 153 21.28 -33.63 -13.34
CA LYS A 153 21.78 -34.58 -14.33
C LYS A 153 23.01 -33.98 -15.00
N SER A 154 24.19 -34.49 -14.68
CA SER A 154 25.46 -34.18 -15.36
C SER A 154 26.05 -35.45 -15.98
N GLU A 155 27.05 -35.31 -16.85
CA GLU A 155 27.77 -36.43 -17.45
C GLU A 155 28.46 -37.33 -16.42
N ASN A 156 28.93 -36.73 -15.31
CA ASN A 156 29.75 -37.43 -14.33
C ASN A 156 29.04 -37.67 -12.99
N TYR A 157 27.91 -37.00 -12.78
CA TYR A 157 27.20 -36.96 -11.51
C TYR A 157 25.74 -36.58 -11.71
N GLY A 158 24.83 -37.31 -11.10
CA GLY A 158 23.42 -36.93 -11.04
C GLY A 158 22.85 -37.25 -9.69
N TYR A 159 21.80 -36.54 -9.30
CA TYR A 159 20.97 -36.97 -8.19
C TYR A 159 19.51 -36.61 -8.42
N GLU A 160 18.63 -37.36 -7.76
CA GLU A 160 17.21 -37.08 -7.66
C GLU A 160 16.79 -37.25 -6.20
N LEU A 161 16.40 -36.15 -5.59
CA LEU A 161 15.90 -36.05 -4.24
C LEU A 161 14.40 -35.75 -4.31
N PHE A 162 13.61 -36.60 -3.66
CA PHE A 162 12.20 -36.33 -3.43
C PHE A 162 11.92 -36.47 -1.94
N LEU A 163 11.90 -35.34 -1.23
CA LEU A 163 11.72 -35.34 0.22
C LEU A 163 10.27 -35.65 0.61
N PRO A 164 10.05 -36.43 1.69
CA PRO A 164 11.05 -37.10 2.53
C PRO A 164 11.34 -38.55 2.09
N PHE A 165 11.05 -38.94 0.85
CA PHE A 165 10.98 -40.35 0.44
C PHE A 165 12.32 -40.97 0.08
N TYR A 166 13.06 -40.38 -0.85
CA TYR A 166 14.29 -40.99 -1.34
C TYR A 166 15.29 -39.97 -1.87
N LEU A 167 16.53 -40.45 -1.96
CA LEU A 167 17.63 -39.83 -2.69
C LEU A 167 18.26 -40.90 -3.58
N ASP A 168 18.25 -40.68 -4.88
CA ASP A 168 18.99 -41.46 -5.88
C ASP A 168 20.20 -40.64 -6.32
N VAL A 169 21.42 -41.18 -6.22
CA VAL A 169 22.66 -40.53 -6.64
C VAL A 169 23.37 -41.42 -7.63
N LYS A 170 23.66 -40.90 -8.82
CA LYS A 170 24.36 -41.59 -9.89
C LYS A 170 25.74 -40.99 -10.05
N THR A 171 26.77 -41.81 -9.92
CA THR A 171 28.16 -41.40 -10.18
C THR A 171 28.77 -42.29 -11.25
N LYS A 172 29.97 -41.97 -11.71
CA LYS A 172 30.73 -42.87 -12.61
C LYS A 172 31.07 -44.23 -11.99
N GLU A 173 31.13 -44.29 -10.67
CA GLU A 173 31.59 -45.46 -9.91
C GLU A 173 30.43 -46.39 -9.53
N GLY A 174 29.19 -45.88 -9.55
CA GLY A 174 27.99 -46.66 -9.30
C GLY A 174 26.78 -45.80 -8.95
N ASP A 175 25.62 -46.46 -8.86
CA ASP A 175 24.35 -45.86 -8.48
C ASP A 175 24.09 -46.14 -6.99
N TYR A 176 23.78 -45.10 -6.22
CA TYR A 176 23.49 -45.15 -4.80
C TYR A 176 22.04 -44.72 -4.55
N TYR A 177 21.23 -45.62 -4.01
CA TYR A 177 19.84 -45.34 -3.67
C TYR A 177 19.63 -45.38 -2.16
N ALA A 178 19.23 -44.24 -1.58
CA ALA A 178 18.85 -44.12 -0.19
C ALA A 178 17.34 -43.95 -0.08
N ASN A 179 16.65 -44.99 0.40
CA ASN A 179 15.25 -44.91 0.76
C ASN A 179 15.12 -44.42 2.21
N PHE A 180 14.66 -43.19 2.39
CA PHE A 180 14.52 -42.60 3.72
C PHE A 180 13.40 -43.26 4.53
N LEU A 181 12.42 -43.92 3.90
CA LEU A 181 11.39 -44.70 4.63
C LEU A 181 12.03 -45.73 5.55
N GLY A 182 13.13 -46.37 5.13
CA GLY A 182 13.81 -47.41 5.92
C GLY A 182 14.72 -46.87 7.04
N TYR A 183 15.25 -45.66 6.90
CA TYR A 183 16.18 -45.04 7.87
C TYR A 183 15.51 -44.18 8.92
N THR A 184 14.21 -43.93 8.78
CA THR A 184 13.50 -43.09 9.74
C THR A 184 13.04 -43.88 10.95
N ARG A 185 13.12 -43.25 12.13
CA ARG A 185 12.55 -43.84 13.35
C ARG A 185 11.05 -43.97 13.16
N SER A 186 10.63 -45.20 12.87
CA SER A 186 9.24 -45.61 12.88
C SER A 186 8.92 -46.20 14.25
N SER A 187 7.80 -45.81 14.83
CA SER A 187 7.33 -46.33 16.12
C SER A 187 6.07 -47.12 15.88
N VAL A 188 6.01 -48.35 16.36
CA VAL A 188 4.78 -49.14 16.42
C VAL A 188 4.53 -49.44 17.88
N ASN A 189 3.37 -49.02 18.39
CA ASN A 189 2.88 -49.35 19.72
C ASN A 189 1.58 -50.12 19.56
N VAL A 190 1.50 -51.28 20.20
CA VAL A 190 0.28 -52.07 20.30
C VAL A 190 -0.03 -52.20 21.78
N SER A 191 -1.23 -51.80 22.17
CA SER A 191 -1.69 -51.89 23.56
C SER A 191 -3.11 -52.44 23.63
N VAL A 192 -3.42 -53.10 24.74
CA VAL A 192 -4.77 -53.63 25.02
C VAL A 192 -5.30 -52.89 26.24
N GLY A 193 -6.56 -52.50 26.19
CA GLY A 193 -7.22 -51.81 27.29
C GLY A 193 -8.69 -52.15 27.39
N SER A 194 -9.34 -51.65 28.43
CA SER A 194 -10.78 -51.75 28.65
C SER A 194 -11.33 -50.42 29.14
N ASN A 195 -12.59 -50.13 28.78
CA ASN A 195 -13.37 -49.03 29.32
C ASN A 195 -14.78 -49.52 29.67
N GLU A 196 -15.63 -48.62 30.18
CA GLU A 196 -17.03 -48.92 30.54
C GLU A 196 -17.85 -49.52 29.39
N ARG A 197 -17.40 -49.35 28.14
CA ARG A 197 -18.08 -49.84 26.93
C ARG A 197 -17.53 -51.16 26.41
N GLY A 198 -16.37 -51.63 26.89
CA GLY A 198 -15.78 -52.91 26.50
C GLY A 198 -14.25 -52.90 26.38
N SER A 199 -13.72 -54.03 25.89
CA SER A 199 -12.27 -54.22 25.65
C SER A 199 -11.87 -53.77 24.26
N PHE A 200 -10.66 -53.24 24.12
CA PHE A 200 -10.14 -52.73 22.86
C PHE A 200 -8.64 -53.00 22.66
N LEU A 201 -8.24 -53.03 21.38
CA LEU A 201 -6.87 -53.13 20.91
C LEU A 201 -6.48 -51.82 20.23
N ASP A 202 -5.51 -51.13 20.79
CA ASP A 202 -4.95 -49.89 20.28
C ASP A 202 -3.66 -50.17 19.48
N VAL A 203 -3.58 -49.66 18.25
CA VAL A 203 -2.43 -49.75 17.35
C VAL A 203 -2.03 -48.35 16.91
N ASP A 204 -0.87 -47.88 17.35
CA ASP A 204 -0.31 -46.57 17.01
C ASP A 204 0.97 -46.75 16.22
N THR A 205 0.99 -46.24 14.98
CA THR A 205 2.17 -46.28 14.11
C THR A 205 2.61 -44.86 13.75
N GLY A 206 3.87 -44.54 13.93
CA GLY A 206 4.49 -43.28 13.50
C GLY A 206 5.60 -43.56 12.50
N PHE A 207 5.72 -42.73 11.47
CA PHE A 207 6.78 -42.77 10.46
C PHE A 207 7.54 -41.44 10.49
N PHE A 208 8.79 -41.43 10.05
CA PHE A 208 9.55 -40.18 9.86
C PHE A 208 9.60 -39.29 11.11
N TYR A 209 9.94 -39.85 12.28
CA TYR A 209 9.98 -39.10 13.54
C TYR A 209 8.64 -38.44 13.90
N GLY A 210 7.53 -39.08 13.53
CA GLY A 210 6.18 -38.57 13.79
C GLY A 210 5.67 -37.55 12.76
N LEU A 211 6.39 -37.34 11.64
CA LEU A 211 5.89 -36.55 10.52
C LEU A 211 4.56 -37.11 10.02
N PHE A 212 4.45 -38.44 9.93
CA PHE A 212 3.19 -39.14 9.71
C PHE A 212 2.88 -40.04 10.90
N SER A 213 1.63 -40.06 11.35
CA SER A 213 1.19 -41.03 12.35
C SER A 213 -0.21 -41.53 12.03
N LEU A 214 -0.45 -42.80 12.34
CA LEU A 214 -1.72 -43.49 12.29
C LEU A 214 -2.01 -44.03 13.68
N SER A 215 -3.26 -43.98 14.08
CA SER A 215 -3.74 -44.48 15.36
C SER A 215 -5.06 -45.18 15.10
N HIS A 216 -5.17 -46.43 15.52
CA HIS A 216 -6.37 -47.26 15.37
C HIS A 216 -6.73 -47.88 16.72
N ARG A 217 -8.04 -47.98 16.98
CA ARG A 217 -8.62 -48.75 18.07
C ARG A 217 -9.62 -49.74 17.51
N PHE A 218 -9.42 -51.02 17.78
CA PHE A 218 -10.33 -52.08 17.40
C PHE A 218 -11.05 -52.60 18.66
N ALA A 219 -12.38 -52.67 18.63
CA ALA A 219 -13.13 -53.33 19.70
C ALA A 219 -12.88 -54.84 19.68
N VAL A 220 -12.59 -55.42 20.84
CA VAL A 220 -12.34 -56.87 21.00
C VAL A 220 -13.54 -57.46 21.75
N ASN A 221 -14.33 -58.27 21.04
CA ASN A 221 -15.61 -58.90 21.39
C ASN A 221 -16.88 -58.04 21.32
N ARG A 222 -17.70 -58.36 20.31
CA ARG A 222 -19.16 -58.15 20.28
C ARG A 222 -19.83 -59.53 20.29
N ALA A 223 -19.52 -60.34 21.30
CA ALA A 223 -20.19 -61.62 21.48
C ALA A 223 -21.54 -61.33 22.14
N SER A 224 -22.61 -61.57 21.39
CA SER A 224 -24.01 -61.55 21.78
C SER A 224 -24.25 -62.25 23.13
N VAL A 225 -24.32 -61.48 24.21
CA VAL A 225 -25.08 -61.86 25.40
C VAL A 225 -26.47 -61.25 25.22
N ALA A 226 -27.25 -61.88 24.35
CA ALA A 226 -28.70 -61.85 24.47
C ALA A 226 -29.04 -63.01 25.41
N THR A 227 -28.86 -62.80 26.72
CA THR A 227 -29.58 -63.58 27.72
C THR A 227 -30.87 -62.85 28.00
N THR A 228 -31.95 -63.54 27.65
CA THR A 228 -33.34 -63.18 27.89
C THR A 228 -33.65 -63.35 29.37
N GLU A 229 -33.19 -62.42 30.21
CA GLU A 229 -33.57 -62.21 31.60
C GLU A 229 -32.87 -60.89 32.01
N ASP A 230 -33.53 -60.04 32.79
CA ASP A 230 -33.16 -58.64 33.08
C ASP A 230 -33.69 -57.58 32.10
N LYS A 231 -34.97 -57.70 31.73
CA LYS A 231 -35.75 -56.58 31.16
C LYS A 231 -36.43 -55.68 32.19
N GLU A 232 -36.18 -55.83 33.50
CA GLU A 232 -36.87 -55.01 34.53
C GLU A 232 -35.98 -54.22 35.51
N ASP A 233 -34.66 -54.39 35.54
CA ASP A 233 -33.81 -53.69 36.55
C ASP A 233 -32.74 -52.75 35.99
N LEU A 234 -32.89 -52.26 34.76
CA LEU A 234 -32.08 -51.17 34.21
C LEU A 234 -32.91 -49.89 34.01
N LEU A 235 -33.65 -49.51 35.06
CA LEU A 235 -33.92 -48.11 35.34
C LEU A 235 -32.60 -47.47 35.79
N PHE A 236 -31.76 -47.12 34.83
CA PHE A 236 -30.54 -46.36 35.09
C PHE A 236 -30.90 -45.00 35.65
N ASP A 237 -30.26 -44.71 36.77
CA ASP A 237 -30.26 -43.47 37.53
C ASP A 237 -30.01 -42.24 36.61
N GLU A 238 -31.11 -41.58 36.23
CA GLU A 238 -31.15 -40.30 35.51
C GLU A 238 -30.56 -39.11 36.32
N ALA A 239 -30.00 -39.36 37.50
CA ALA A 239 -29.62 -38.30 38.43
C ALA A 239 -28.19 -37.74 38.29
N ASN A 240 -27.37 -38.17 37.32
CA ASN A 240 -26.03 -37.58 37.10
C ASN A 240 -25.67 -37.21 35.65
N PHE A 241 -26.66 -37.10 34.76
CA PHE A 241 -26.50 -36.46 33.44
C PHE A 241 -27.44 -35.25 33.27
N GLN A 242 -27.69 -34.50 34.35
CA GLN A 242 -28.27 -33.17 34.22
C GLN A 242 -27.20 -32.17 33.80
N THR A 243 -26.98 -32.09 32.48
CA THR A 243 -26.88 -30.84 31.71
C THR A 243 -26.68 -31.19 30.24
N MET A 244 -27.68 -31.79 29.59
CA MET A 244 -27.85 -31.59 28.15
C MET A 244 -29.25 -31.93 27.63
N ASP A 245 -30.29 -31.90 28.47
CA ASP A 245 -31.66 -32.10 27.99
C ASP A 245 -32.37 -30.77 27.76
N SER A 246 -32.15 -30.28 26.54
CA SER A 246 -32.86 -29.24 25.76
C SER A 246 -32.13 -28.98 24.43
N ALA A 247 -30.96 -29.61 24.19
CA ALA A 247 -30.09 -29.40 23.03
C ALA A 247 -30.11 -30.56 22.00
N SER A 248 -31.17 -31.37 21.96
CA SER A 248 -31.19 -32.68 21.28
C SER A 248 -31.35 -32.63 19.74
N ALA A 249 -31.48 -31.44 19.13
CA ALA A 249 -31.33 -31.26 17.67
C ALA A 249 -30.10 -30.41 17.29
N GLU A 250 -29.53 -29.68 18.25
CA GLU A 250 -28.43 -28.75 18.03
C GLU A 250 -27.06 -29.40 18.29
N SER A 251 -27.01 -30.44 19.14
CA SER A 251 -25.79 -31.19 19.47
C SER A 251 -25.34 -32.17 18.39
N LEU A 252 -26.20 -32.52 17.43
CA LEU A 252 -25.88 -33.39 16.28
C LEU A 252 -25.31 -32.61 15.09
N ARG A 253 -25.49 -31.29 15.07
CA ARG A 253 -24.98 -30.42 14.00
C ARG A 253 -23.45 -30.35 14.05
N PRO A 254 -22.77 -30.29 12.90
CA PRO A 254 -21.33 -30.08 12.83
C PRO A 254 -20.99 -28.69 13.34
N HIS A 255 -20.06 -28.63 14.30
CA HIS A 255 -19.64 -27.40 14.94
C HIS A 255 -18.16 -27.10 14.62
N LEU A 256 -17.85 -25.83 14.39
CA LEU A 256 -16.48 -25.31 14.30
C LEU A 256 -15.86 -25.24 15.70
N LYS A 257 -15.50 -26.41 16.25
CA LYS A 257 -14.88 -26.47 17.58
C LYS A 257 -13.36 -26.36 17.45
N LYS A 258 -12.80 -25.31 18.05
CA LYS A 258 -11.34 -25.07 18.14
C LYS A 258 -10.62 -26.13 18.99
N SER A 259 -11.35 -26.86 19.84
CA SER A 259 -10.77 -27.84 20.76
C SER A 259 -10.90 -29.28 20.30
N ASP A 260 -9.90 -30.07 20.67
CA ASP A 260 -9.66 -31.47 20.34
C ASP A 260 -10.62 -32.44 21.06
N SER A 261 -11.92 -32.11 21.13
CA SER A 261 -12.87 -32.75 22.06
C SER A 261 -13.33 -34.15 21.66
N LEU A 262 -12.68 -34.79 20.68
CA LEU A 262 -12.89 -36.20 20.37
C LEU A 262 -11.86 -37.00 21.15
N ASP A 263 -12.25 -37.37 22.36
CA ASP A 263 -11.39 -38.13 23.25
C ASP A 263 -11.39 -39.61 22.85
N ARG A 264 -10.21 -40.15 22.56
CA ARG A 264 -10.00 -41.56 22.26
C ARG A 264 -10.43 -42.41 23.46
N THR A 265 -10.20 -41.93 24.68
CA THR A 265 -10.41 -42.70 25.93
C THR A 265 -11.85 -43.19 26.09
N ALA A 266 -12.84 -42.38 25.69
CA ALA A 266 -14.27 -42.68 25.80
C ALA A 266 -14.87 -43.48 24.61
N SER A 267 -14.06 -43.77 23.58
CA SER A 267 -14.53 -44.38 22.32
C SER A 267 -14.21 -45.87 22.19
N LEU A 268 -15.08 -46.61 21.49
CA LEU A 268 -14.90 -48.04 21.20
C LEU A 268 -14.23 -48.28 19.85
N ASP A 269 -14.57 -47.50 18.82
CA ASP A 269 -13.92 -47.50 17.51
C ASP A 269 -13.28 -46.14 17.27
N TYR A 270 -11.96 -46.12 17.10
CA TYR A 270 -11.20 -44.90 16.85
C TYR A 270 -10.23 -45.11 15.70
N HIS A 271 -10.17 -44.13 14.80
CA HIS A 271 -9.17 -44.08 13.75
C HIS A 271 -8.70 -42.64 13.57
N SER A 272 -7.38 -42.43 13.55
CA SER A 272 -6.81 -41.13 13.28
C SER A 272 -5.57 -41.25 12.43
N TRP A 273 -5.38 -40.27 11.56
CA TRP A 273 -4.11 -40.03 10.91
C TRP A 273 -3.68 -38.58 11.09
N LYS A 274 -2.37 -38.36 11.15
CA LYS A 274 -1.75 -37.03 11.19
C LYS A 274 -0.61 -36.99 10.19
N ALA A 275 -0.44 -35.87 9.52
CA ALA A 275 0.66 -35.56 8.62
C ALA A 275 1.28 -34.20 8.99
N PHE A 276 2.56 -34.03 8.68
CA PHE A 276 3.34 -32.83 8.98
C PHE A 276 3.25 -32.42 10.45
N TRP A 277 3.55 -33.35 11.37
CA TRP A 277 3.46 -33.15 12.83
C TRP A 277 2.07 -32.71 13.31
N GLY A 278 1.02 -33.14 12.59
CA GLY A 278 -0.36 -32.84 12.93
C GLY A 278 -0.85 -31.47 12.47
N ILE A 279 -0.09 -30.78 11.61
CA ILE A 279 -0.63 -29.66 10.80
C ILE A 279 -1.86 -30.16 10.06
N LEU A 280 -1.78 -31.32 9.40
CA LEU A 280 -2.91 -32.00 8.80
C LEU A 280 -3.30 -33.21 9.66
N ALA A 281 -4.58 -33.35 10.00
CA ALA A 281 -5.05 -34.48 10.78
C ALA A 281 -6.50 -34.83 10.46
N TYR A 282 -6.82 -36.11 10.62
CA TYR A 282 -8.17 -36.64 10.60
C TYR A 282 -8.35 -37.56 11.81
N LYS A 283 -9.55 -37.54 12.38
CA LYS A 283 -9.99 -38.42 13.46
C LYS A 283 -11.39 -38.91 13.15
N LYS A 284 -11.64 -40.17 13.48
CA LYS A 284 -12.92 -40.85 13.50
C LYS A 284 -13.03 -41.45 14.90
N SER A 285 -14.14 -41.20 15.58
CA SER A 285 -14.44 -41.75 16.91
C SER A 285 -15.93 -42.11 16.93
N ASP A 286 -16.26 -43.39 16.95
CA ASP A 286 -17.62 -43.92 16.85
C ASP A 286 -18.39 -43.26 15.67
N ASP A 287 -19.44 -42.48 15.96
CA ASP A 287 -20.25 -41.77 14.96
C ASP A 287 -19.66 -40.42 14.51
N TRP A 288 -18.67 -39.91 15.24
CA TRP A 288 -18.07 -38.60 15.01
C TRP A 288 -16.84 -38.68 14.11
N ARG A 289 -16.60 -37.58 13.38
CA ARG A 289 -15.46 -37.36 12.51
C ARG A 289 -14.92 -35.96 12.73
N HIS A 290 -13.62 -35.80 12.57
CA HIS A 290 -12.94 -34.52 12.68
C HIS A 290 -11.81 -34.42 11.69
N PHE A 291 -11.71 -33.30 11.01
CA PHE A 291 -10.63 -32.95 10.10
C PHE A 291 -10.00 -31.63 10.52
N ARG A 292 -8.68 -31.54 10.42
CA ARG A 292 -7.89 -30.38 10.80
C ARG A 292 -6.79 -30.12 9.79
N PHE A 293 -6.61 -28.86 9.46
CA PHE A 293 -5.46 -28.35 8.72
C PHE A 293 -5.06 -26.98 9.30
N LEU A 294 -3.99 -26.93 10.09
CA LEU A 294 -3.56 -25.73 10.80
C LEU A 294 -2.91 -24.70 9.84
N PRO A 295 -3.15 -23.39 10.05
CA PRO A 295 -4.16 -22.77 10.92
C PRO A 295 -5.53 -22.62 10.23
N LEU A 296 -5.70 -23.12 9.00
CA LEU A 296 -6.71 -22.68 8.04
C LEU A 296 -8.09 -23.33 8.19
N SER A 297 -8.19 -24.59 8.60
CA SER A 297 -9.48 -25.31 8.63
C SER A 297 -9.60 -26.32 9.77
N TYR A 298 -10.80 -26.40 10.34
CA TYR A 298 -11.20 -27.39 11.35
C TYR A 298 -12.66 -27.74 11.07
N LEU A 299 -13.01 -29.03 11.04
CA LEU A 299 -14.38 -29.46 10.82
C LEU A 299 -14.65 -30.70 11.66
N THR A 300 -15.67 -30.67 12.51
CA THR A 300 -16.13 -31.82 13.29
C THR A 300 -17.58 -32.11 12.95
N TRP A 301 -17.92 -33.33 12.57
CA TRP A 301 -19.29 -33.71 12.20
C TRP A 301 -19.68 -35.09 12.74
N ASN A 302 -20.98 -35.32 12.88
CA ASN A 302 -21.56 -36.61 13.24
C ASN A 302 -22.15 -37.28 11.99
N THR A 303 -21.85 -38.57 11.77
CA THR A 303 -22.34 -39.35 10.63
C THR A 303 -23.81 -39.76 10.72
N LYS A 304 -24.44 -39.61 11.88
CA LYS A 304 -25.88 -39.78 12.07
C LYS A 304 -26.69 -38.51 11.82
N SER A 305 -26.03 -37.37 11.57
CA SER A 305 -26.70 -36.14 11.18
C SER A 305 -27.15 -36.21 9.71
N ASP A 306 -28.22 -35.50 9.36
CA ASP A 306 -28.71 -35.35 7.97
C ASP A 306 -27.78 -34.48 7.08
N ASP A 307 -26.66 -34.02 7.63
CA ASP A 307 -25.76 -33.09 6.97
C ASP A 307 -24.87 -33.76 5.92
N GLN A 308 -24.67 -33.05 4.79
CA GLN A 308 -23.84 -33.55 3.69
C GLN A 308 -22.38 -33.13 3.88
N VAL A 309 -21.52 -34.11 4.20
CA VAL A 309 -20.06 -33.91 4.30
C VAL A 309 -19.33 -34.76 3.27
N LEU A 310 -18.54 -34.10 2.41
CA LEU A 310 -17.69 -34.75 1.41
C LEU A 310 -16.23 -34.36 1.64
N LEU A 311 -15.37 -35.34 1.90
CA LEU A 311 -13.94 -35.17 2.06
C LEU A 311 -13.20 -36.12 1.10
N LEU A 312 -12.37 -35.58 0.21
CA LEU A 312 -11.56 -36.41 -0.69
C LEU A 312 -10.15 -36.67 -0.10
N PRO A 313 -9.60 -37.90 -0.22
CA PRO A 313 -8.31 -38.33 0.37
C PRO A 313 -7.05 -37.53 -0.09
N PRO A 314 -5.86 -37.79 0.50
CA PRO A 314 -4.87 -36.78 0.90
C PRO A 314 -3.83 -36.43 -0.18
N VAL A 315 -4.21 -36.34 -1.45
CA VAL A 315 -3.32 -35.83 -2.51
C VAL A 315 -3.80 -34.45 -2.89
N LEU A 316 -2.92 -33.46 -2.81
CA LEU A 316 -3.25 -32.09 -3.19
C LEU A 316 -3.81 -32.06 -4.63
N PRO A 317 -4.90 -31.29 -4.89
CA PRO A 317 -5.59 -30.41 -3.96
C PRO A 317 -6.54 -31.13 -3.00
N ILE A 318 -6.51 -30.77 -1.71
CA ILE A 318 -7.45 -31.30 -0.72
C ILE A 318 -8.81 -30.65 -0.96
N PHE A 319 -9.82 -31.47 -1.24
CA PHE A 319 -11.21 -31.06 -1.38
C PHE A 319 -12.02 -31.45 -0.15
N ALA A 320 -12.61 -30.46 0.52
CA ALA A 320 -13.57 -30.67 1.59
C ALA A 320 -14.80 -29.79 1.35
N ARG A 321 -16.00 -30.37 1.42
CA ARG A 321 -17.27 -29.65 1.34
C ARG A 321 -18.18 -30.10 2.47
N TYR A 322 -18.83 -29.13 3.09
CA TYR A 322 -19.82 -29.31 4.14
C TYR A 322 -21.01 -28.38 3.86
N GLN A 323 -22.23 -28.88 4.09
CA GLN A 323 -23.45 -28.10 3.96
C GLN A 323 -24.48 -28.57 5.01
N SER A 324 -24.98 -27.63 5.81
CA SER A 324 -26.05 -27.82 6.80
C SER A 324 -26.96 -26.60 6.81
N GLY A 325 -28.18 -26.74 6.28
CA GLY A 325 -29.10 -25.62 6.14
C GLY A 325 -28.52 -24.45 5.32
N LEU A 326 -28.39 -23.29 5.95
CA LEU A 326 -27.79 -22.08 5.36
C LEU A 326 -26.26 -22.03 5.54
N ASP A 327 -25.71 -22.85 6.43
CA ASP A 327 -24.28 -22.90 6.71
C ASP A 327 -23.58 -23.85 5.75
N GLY A 328 -22.44 -23.43 5.23
CA GLY A 328 -21.70 -24.17 4.22
C GLY A 328 -20.22 -23.85 4.23
N TYR A 329 -19.41 -24.87 4.01
CA TYR A 329 -17.96 -24.77 3.98
C TYR A 329 -17.40 -25.51 2.78
N THR A 330 -16.44 -24.95 2.08
CA THR A 330 -15.80 -25.57 0.92
C THR A 330 -14.34 -25.17 0.85
N VAL A 331 -13.44 -26.14 0.71
CA VAL A 331 -11.99 -25.93 0.59
C VAL A 331 -11.48 -26.73 -0.59
N VAL A 332 -10.63 -26.08 -1.40
CA VAL A 332 -9.82 -26.68 -2.47
C VAL A 332 -8.39 -26.19 -2.25
N PHE A 333 -7.69 -26.77 -1.27
CA PHE A 333 -6.37 -26.27 -0.88
C PHE A 333 -5.30 -26.63 -1.93
N PRO A 334 -4.35 -25.72 -2.28
CA PRO A 334 -4.15 -24.39 -1.70
C PRO A 334 -4.94 -23.27 -2.39
N PHE A 335 -5.76 -23.55 -3.39
CA PHE A 335 -6.30 -22.53 -4.28
C PHE A 335 -7.49 -21.75 -3.71
N TYR A 336 -8.35 -22.38 -2.92
CA TYR A 336 -9.63 -21.81 -2.51
C TYR A 336 -10.09 -22.30 -1.14
N GLY A 337 -10.73 -21.41 -0.40
CA GLY A 337 -11.53 -21.71 0.79
C GLY A 337 -12.74 -20.80 0.83
N ASN A 338 -13.89 -21.30 1.25
CA ASN A 338 -15.13 -20.53 1.37
C ASN A 338 -15.96 -21.05 2.54
N GLN A 339 -16.32 -20.14 3.43
CA GLN A 339 -17.25 -20.36 4.51
C GLN A 339 -18.46 -19.45 4.25
N ARG A 340 -19.65 -19.97 4.45
CA ARG A 340 -20.91 -19.23 4.37
C ARG A 340 -21.73 -19.62 5.58
N ASP A 341 -22.28 -18.62 6.24
CA ASP A 341 -23.25 -18.76 7.30
C ASP A 341 -24.56 -18.05 6.85
N ALA A 342 -25.62 -18.05 7.66
CA ALA A 342 -26.89 -17.42 7.32
C ALA A 342 -26.80 -15.94 6.87
N HIS A 343 -25.85 -15.19 7.44
CA HIS A 343 -25.68 -13.75 7.20
C HIS A 343 -24.28 -13.34 6.76
N SER A 344 -23.31 -14.26 6.74
CA SER A 344 -21.92 -13.89 6.42
C SER A 344 -21.29 -14.87 5.44
N ARG A 345 -20.31 -14.39 4.69
CA ARG A 345 -19.52 -15.21 3.78
C ARG A 345 -18.06 -14.80 3.92
N ARG A 346 -17.16 -15.78 3.95
CA ARG A 346 -15.71 -15.59 3.98
C ARG A 346 -15.09 -16.45 2.90
N SER A 347 -14.12 -15.93 2.17
CA SER A 347 -13.44 -16.63 1.10
C SER A 347 -11.95 -16.32 1.14
N VAL A 348 -11.14 -17.34 0.85
CA VAL A 348 -9.69 -17.27 0.73
C VAL A 348 -9.30 -17.81 -0.63
N TYR A 349 -8.37 -17.15 -1.30
CA TYR A 349 -7.83 -17.58 -2.59
C TYR A 349 -6.30 -17.64 -2.55
N ALA A 350 -5.73 -18.46 -3.44
CA ALA A 350 -4.31 -18.54 -3.71
C ALA A 350 -3.45 -18.64 -2.43
N ALA A 351 -3.67 -19.69 -1.65
CA ALA A 351 -2.94 -20.00 -0.43
C ALA A 351 -2.99 -18.92 0.67
N GLY A 352 -4.03 -18.09 0.69
CA GLY A 352 -4.14 -16.99 1.67
C GLY A 352 -3.68 -15.64 1.16
N LEU A 353 -3.23 -15.55 -0.11
CA LEU A 353 -2.82 -14.27 -0.71
C LEU A 353 -4.00 -13.33 -0.93
N VAL A 354 -5.23 -13.85 -1.06
CA VAL A 354 -6.43 -13.01 -1.13
C VAL A 354 -7.44 -13.50 -0.11
N TYR A 355 -7.92 -12.60 0.74
CA TYR A 355 -8.99 -12.84 1.68
C TYR A 355 -10.15 -11.91 1.36
N HIS A 356 -11.38 -12.41 1.39
CA HIS A 356 -12.60 -11.65 1.21
C HIS A 356 -13.61 -12.08 2.26
N SER A 357 -14.35 -11.14 2.85
CA SER A 357 -15.48 -11.45 3.71
C SER A 357 -16.62 -10.47 3.49
N SER A 358 -17.86 -10.92 3.52
CA SER A 358 -19.05 -10.10 3.47
C SER A 358 -20.00 -10.46 4.61
N ASP A 359 -20.73 -9.48 5.10
CA ASP A 359 -21.76 -9.63 6.13
C ASP A 359 -23.01 -8.86 5.69
N ASP A 360 -24.11 -9.58 5.51
CA ASP A 360 -25.39 -9.05 5.05
C ASP A 360 -26.11 -8.27 6.16
N THR A 361 -25.86 -8.57 7.45
CA THR A 361 -26.47 -7.82 8.57
C THR A 361 -25.92 -6.41 8.68
N ASP A 362 -24.59 -6.25 8.58
CA ASP A 362 -23.92 -4.95 8.62
C ASP A 362 -23.76 -4.30 7.24
N LYS A 363 -24.24 -4.98 6.18
CA LYS A 363 -23.96 -4.66 4.76
C LYS A 363 -22.48 -4.35 4.55
N SER A 364 -21.62 -5.15 5.17
CA SER A 364 -20.18 -4.93 5.19
C SER A 364 -19.46 -5.90 4.28
N ALA A 365 -18.35 -5.47 3.71
CA ALA A 365 -17.45 -6.33 2.97
C ALA A 365 -16.01 -5.91 3.24
N TYR A 366 -15.10 -6.86 3.33
CA TYR A 366 -13.68 -6.65 3.57
C TYR A 366 -12.89 -7.51 2.59
N THR A 367 -11.81 -6.95 2.05
CA THR A 367 -10.89 -7.63 1.13
C THR A 367 -9.46 -7.31 1.52
N SER A 368 -8.59 -8.30 1.55
CA SER A 368 -7.14 -8.13 1.68
C SER A 368 -6.43 -8.88 0.56
N VAL A 369 -5.41 -8.24 0.00
CA VAL A 369 -4.49 -8.85 -0.98
C VAL A 369 -3.09 -8.73 -0.41
N ILE A 370 -2.44 -9.87 -0.20
CA ILE A 370 -1.09 -10.04 0.36
C ILE A 370 -0.96 -9.22 1.64
N TRP A 371 -1.61 -9.67 2.71
CA TRP A 371 -1.62 -8.94 3.97
C TRP A 371 -0.18 -8.59 4.42
N PRO A 372 0.11 -7.33 4.81
CA PRO A 372 -0.81 -6.20 4.98
C PRO A 372 -0.88 -5.22 3.78
N LEU A 373 -0.31 -5.57 2.62
CA LEU A 373 -0.05 -4.65 1.50
C LEU A 373 -1.30 -3.95 0.99
N PHE A 374 -2.37 -4.68 0.64
CA PHE A 374 -3.62 -4.07 0.23
C PHE A 374 -4.79 -4.54 1.10
N GLN A 375 -5.61 -3.60 1.52
CA GLN A 375 -6.81 -3.84 2.31
C GLN A 375 -7.91 -2.87 1.85
N HIS A 376 -9.14 -3.36 1.81
CA HIS A 376 -10.32 -2.56 1.48
C HIS A 376 -11.50 -3.06 2.29
N SER A 377 -12.28 -2.14 2.86
CA SER A 377 -13.51 -2.46 3.58
C SER A 377 -14.62 -1.50 3.18
N THR A 378 -15.84 -1.98 3.15
CA THR A 378 -17.07 -1.22 2.95
C THR A 378 -18.06 -1.64 4.03
N SER A 379 -18.94 -0.74 4.44
CA SER A 379 -20.06 -0.98 5.34
C SER A 379 -21.22 -0.05 4.98
N ALA A 380 -22.38 -0.24 5.59
CA ALA A 380 -23.53 0.66 5.39
C ALA A 380 -23.20 2.15 5.63
N ASN A 381 -22.27 2.43 6.54
CA ASN A 381 -21.96 3.77 7.03
C ASN A 381 -20.56 4.24 6.64
N GLY A 382 -19.88 3.57 5.70
CA GLY A 382 -18.55 4.00 5.28
C GLY A 382 -17.74 2.99 4.50
N SER A 383 -16.51 3.37 4.20
CA SER A 383 -15.49 2.51 3.60
C SER A 383 -14.10 2.94 4.03
N TRP A 384 -13.14 2.04 3.87
CA TRP A 384 -11.73 2.40 3.92
C TRP A 384 -10.92 1.54 2.96
N SER A 385 -9.79 2.05 2.52
CA SER A 385 -8.83 1.33 1.70
C SER A 385 -7.41 1.72 2.08
N MET A 386 -6.49 0.78 1.94
CA MET A 386 -5.09 0.98 2.25
C MET A 386 -4.23 0.23 1.24
N LEU A 387 -3.19 0.90 0.76
CA LEU A 387 -2.04 0.28 0.13
C LEU A 387 -0.81 0.65 0.95
N PHE A 388 -0.31 -0.25 1.79
CA PHE A 388 0.83 0.03 2.66
C PHE A 388 2.16 0.04 1.88
N PRO A 389 3.08 1.01 2.10
CA PRO A 389 2.97 2.24 2.89
C PRO A 389 2.54 3.48 2.06
N VAL A 390 1.91 3.27 0.91
CA VAL A 390 1.60 4.28 -0.11
C VAL A 390 0.46 5.21 0.29
N TYR A 391 -0.71 4.67 0.62
CA TYR A 391 -1.88 5.49 0.97
C TYR A 391 -2.87 4.78 1.88
N PHE A 392 -3.74 5.58 2.49
CA PHE A 392 -4.90 5.20 3.27
C PHE A 392 -6.06 6.14 2.94
N ASP A 393 -7.21 5.63 2.54
CA ASP A 393 -8.43 6.39 2.26
C ASP A 393 -9.56 5.86 3.17
N THR A 394 -10.38 6.75 3.71
CA THR A 394 -11.57 6.38 4.46
C THR A 394 -12.70 7.34 4.15
N ALA A 395 -13.90 6.80 4.02
CA ALA A 395 -15.14 7.54 3.93
C ALA A 395 -16.09 7.04 5.02
N SER A 396 -16.89 7.91 5.61
CA SER A 396 -17.92 7.54 6.56
C SER A 396 -19.09 8.48 6.45
N GLU A 397 -20.28 7.94 6.61
CA GLU A 397 -21.55 8.65 6.57
C GLU A 397 -22.32 8.34 7.85
N SER A 398 -22.78 9.39 8.52
CA SER A 398 -23.56 9.30 9.75
C SER A 398 -24.66 10.35 9.71
N GLY A 399 -25.88 9.93 9.37
CA GLY A 399 -27.02 10.83 9.19
C GLY A 399 -26.78 11.85 8.09
N GLN A 400 -26.83 13.15 8.41
CA GLN A 400 -26.55 14.25 7.47
C GLN A 400 -25.07 14.62 7.36
N VAL A 401 -24.19 13.89 8.06
CA VAL A 401 -22.77 14.20 8.11
C VAL A 401 -21.98 13.17 7.32
N SER A 402 -21.17 13.62 6.38
CA SER A 402 -20.23 12.76 5.65
C SER A 402 -18.80 13.22 5.85
N TYR A 403 -17.90 12.26 6.06
CA TYR A 403 -16.48 12.50 6.19
C TYR A 403 -15.70 11.68 5.19
N ARG A 404 -14.64 12.26 4.64
CA ARG A 404 -13.64 11.55 3.86
C ARG A 404 -12.25 11.98 4.30
N THR A 405 -11.35 11.03 4.51
CA THR A 405 -9.95 11.29 4.84
C THR A 405 -9.07 10.48 3.91
N ASN A 406 -8.08 11.13 3.31
CA ASN A 406 -7.05 10.52 2.50
C ASN A 406 -5.68 10.87 3.10
N PHE A 407 -4.81 9.88 3.18
CA PHE A 407 -3.49 10.00 3.77
C PHE A 407 -2.46 9.25 2.92
N SER A 408 -1.29 9.84 2.79
CA SER A 408 -0.08 9.24 2.24
C SER A 408 1.14 9.94 2.87
N PRO A 409 2.36 9.38 2.74
CA PRO A 409 3.57 10.03 3.26
C PRO A 409 3.80 11.47 2.75
N LEU A 410 3.19 11.83 1.62
CA LEU A 410 3.36 13.14 0.96
C LEU A 410 2.06 13.95 0.86
N HIS A 411 0.96 13.48 1.44
CA HIS A 411 -0.32 14.16 1.25
C HIS A 411 -1.31 13.75 2.33
N PHE A 412 -2.04 14.74 2.84
CA PHE A 412 -3.14 14.54 3.74
C PHE A 412 -4.31 15.41 3.30
N TYR A 413 -5.47 14.80 3.19
CA TYR A 413 -6.70 15.46 2.82
C TYR A 413 -7.82 14.98 3.71
N ARG A 414 -8.69 15.91 4.11
CA ARG A 414 -9.89 15.61 4.87
C ARG A 414 -11.01 16.52 4.44
N LYS A 415 -12.20 15.97 4.25
CA LYS A 415 -13.44 16.68 3.95
C LYS A 415 -14.54 16.23 4.88
N GLY A 416 -15.29 17.18 5.43
CA GLY A 416 -16.52 16.98 6.16
C GLY A 416 -17.64 17.76 5.49
N THR A 417 -18.83 17.16 5.39
CA THR A 417 -20.05 17.78 4.86
C THR A 417 -21.12 17.64 5.92
N GLN A 418 -21.81 18.72 6.27
CA GLN A 418 -22.94 18.72 7.20
C GLN A 418 -23.98 19.73 6.73
N GLY A 419 -25.07 19.24 6.13
CA GLY A 419 -26.01 20.12 5.43
C GLY A 419 -25.29 20.95 4.35
N ASP A 420 -25.45 22.26 4.41
CA ASP A 420 -24.78 23.20 3.48
C ASP A 420 -23.32 23.53 3.85
N ARG A 421 -22.86 23.12 5.05
CA ARG A 421 -21.50 23.42 5.52
C ARG A 421 -20.50 22.38 5.05
N VAL A 422 -19.40 22.85 4.48
CA VAL A 422 -18.32 21.99 3.97
C VAL A 422 -16.98 22.44 4.55
N LEU A 423 -16.43 21.59 5.38
CA LEU A 423 -15.13 21.78 6.02
C LEU A 423 -14.11 20.93 5.29
N SER A 424 -12.99 21.52 4.84
CA SER A 424 -12.00 20.75 4.10
C SER A 424 -10.57 21.23 4.32
N ARG A 425 -9.73 20.29 4.73
CA ARG A 425 -8.33 20.51 5.08
C ARG A 425 -7.42 19.71 4.17
N THR A 426 -6.37 20.35 3.68
CA THR A 426 -5.36 19.71 2.81
C THR A 426 -3.96 20.13 3.22
N VAL A 427 -3.11 19.18 3.55
CA VAL A 427 -1.71 19.37 3.95
C VAL A 427 -0.79 18.58 3.02
N ILE A 428 0.35 19.18 2.66
CA ILE A 428 1.17 18.72 1.55
C ILE A 428 2.66 18.80 1.92
N ASN A 429 3.14 17.86 2.75
CA ASN A 429 4.54 17.38 2.68
C ASN A 429 5.69 18.43 2.88
N PRO A 430 6.99 18.04 2.74
CA PRO A 430 8.14 18.88 3.11
C PRO A 430 8.22 20.28 2.49
N LEU A 431 7.38 20.56 1.51
CA LEU A 431 7.37 21.80 0.76
C LEU A 431 6.22 22.72 1.17
N GLN A 432 5.19 22.18 1.81
CA GLN A 432 3.96 22.94 1.92
C GLN A 432 3.08 22.52 3.09
N ILE A 433 2.88 23.49 3.94
CA ILE A 433 2.09 23.32 5.14
C ILE A 433 0.88 24.19 4.94
N SER A 434 -0.19 23.59 4.42
CA SER A 434 -1.42 24.30 4.14
C SER A 434 -2.57 23.76 4.96
N TYR A 435 -3.49 24.66 5.28
CA TYR A 435 -4.68 24.40 6.04
C TYR A 435 -5.79 25.24 5.46
N SER A 436 -6.97 24.67 5.40
CA SER A 436 -8.16 25.36 4.95
C SER A 436 -9.36 24.82 5.70
N ASP A 437 -10.37 25.67 5.75
CA ASP A 437 -11.69 25.34 6.27
C ASP A 437 -12.74 26.24 5.61
N GLU A 438 -14.00 26.15 6.03
CA GLU A 438 -15.13 26.87 5.42
C GLU A 438 -14.93 28.40 5.30
N SER A 439 -14.30 29.03 6.30
CA SER A 439 -14.13 30.50 6.38
C SER A 439 -12.69 30.99 6.49
N SER A 440 -11.71 30.08 6.47
CA SER A 440 -10.32 30.49 6.71
C SER A 440 -9.30 29.54 6.10
N ARG A 441 -8.13 30.11 5.78
CA ARG A 441 -7.05 29.43 5.11
C ARG A 441 -5.72 29.96 5.57
N THR A 442 -4.79 29.04 5.79
CA THR A 442 -3.43 29.36 6.19
C THR A 442 -2.47 28.49 5.41
N ALA A 443 -1.37 29.07 4.97
CA ALA A 443 -0.37 28.37 4.20
C ALA A 443 1.02 28.82 4.60
N PHE A 444 1.93 27.87 4.65
CA PHE A 444 3.32 28.07 4.94
C PHE A 444 4.18 27.30 3.95
N LEU A 445 5.17 28.01 3.44
CA LEU A 445 6.15 27.51 2.48
C LEU A 445 7.52 27.58 3.15
N PRO A 446 8.13 26.43 3.51
CA PRO A 446 9.42 26.37 4.20
C PRO A 446 10.55 27.05 3.42
N ILE A 447 10.44 27.10 2.10
CA ILE A 447 11.40 27.77 1.24
C ILE A 447 10.56 28.59 0.24
N PRO A 448 10.56 29.95 0.28
CA PRO A 448 11.47 30.86 0.97
C PRO A 448 10.92 31.43 2.29
N PHE A 449 10.33 30.59 3.15
CA PHE A 449 9.77 30.97 4.47
C PHE A 449 8.54 31.88 4.42
N ILE A 450 7.64 31.67 3.48
CA ILE A 450 6.43 32.50 3.35
C ILE A 450 5.35 31.96 4.26
N PHE A 451 4.73 32.85 5.02
CA PHE A 451 3.56 32.56 5.83
C PHE A 451 2.38 33.41 5.36
N SER A 452 1.21 32.79 5.23
CA SER A 452 -0.02 33.47 4.85
C SER A 452 -1.18 32.93 5.68
N SER A 453 -2.02 33.83 6.17
CA SER A 453 -3.19 33.50 6.97
C SER A 453 -4.35 34.39 6.55
N ARG A 454 -5.52 33.79 6.38
CA ARG A 454 -6.71 34.44 5.86
C ARG A 454 -7.93 33.91 6.58
N ASN A 455 -8.85 34.80 6.92
CA ASN A 455 -10.20 34.47 7.35
C ASN A 455 -11.19 35.38 6.59
N ASP A 456 -12.48 35.31 6.95
CA ASP A 456 -13.54 36.08 6.27
C ASP A 456 -13.32 37.59 6.25
N GLU A 457 -12.64 38.14 7.26
CA GLU A 457 -12.54 39.61 7.47
C GLU A 457 -11.12 40.16 7.21
N ARG A 458 -10.09 39.30 7.16
CA ARG A 458 -8.70 39.75 7.08
C ARG A 458 -7.76 38.74 6.43
N THR A 459 -6.71 39.30 5.83
CA THR A 459 -5.60 38.56 5.25
C THR A 459 -4.27 39.10 5.75
N ASN A 460 -3.39 38.19 6.11
CA ASN A 460 -2.03 38.46 6.57
C ASN A 460 -1.06 37.66 5.73
N THR A 461 0.00 38.31 5.26
CA THR A 461 1.10 37.62 4.58
C THR A 461 2.43 38.15 5.09
N PHE A 462 3.31 37.23 5.43
CA PHE A 462 4.63 37.53 5.97
C PHE A 462 5.68 36.82 5.12
N MET A 463 6.68 37.59 4.71
CA MET A 463 7.74 37.15 3.81
C MET A 463 9.09 37.63 4.37
N PRO A 464 9.68 36.89 5.33
CA PRO A 464 10.90 37.28 6.02
C PRO A 464 12.11 37.34 5.09
N ALA A 465 12.21 36.44 4.10
CA ALA A 465 13.25 36.49 3.08
C ALA A 465 13.24 37.80 2.27
N PHE A 466 12.14 38.56 2.34
CA PHE A 466 11.92 39.83 1.65
C PHE A 466 11.66 40.99 2.63
N LEU A 467 11.81 40.76 3.94
CA LEU A 467 11.50 41.76 4.98
C LEU A 467 10.13 42.42 4.79
N SER A 468 9.14 41.65 4.30
CA SER A 468 7.84 42.18 3.91
C SER A 468 6.72 41.64 4.78
N TYR A 469 5.75 42.49 5.06
CA TYR A 469 4.54 42.16 5.82
C TYR A 469 3.34 42.86 5.22
N PHE A 470 2.26 42.12 5.04
CA PHE A 470 1.03 42.60 4.44
C PHE A 470 -0.12 42.24 5.36
N HIS A 471 -0.94 43.22 5.69
CA HIS A 471 -2.14 43.08 6.49
C HIS A 471 -3.27 43.79 5.79
N GLN A 472 -4.38 43.09 5.64
CA GLN A 472 -5.54 43.59 4.95
C GLN A 472 -6.77 43.25 5.79
N SER A 473 -7.64 44.22 5.98
CA SER A 473 -8.92 44.07 6.68
C SER A 473 -9.96 45.00 6.06
N ASP A 474 -11.23 44.84 6.43
CA ASP A 474 -12.30 45.72 5.94
C ASP A 474 -12.11 47.20 6.34
N LYS A 475 -11.36 47.46 7.43
CA LYS A 475 -11.16 48.80 8.00
C LYS A 475 -9.86 49.45 7.56
N PHE A 476 -8.81 48.66 7.34
CA PHE A 476 -7.52 49.18 6.93
C PHE A 476 -6.62 48.14 6.25
N ASP A 477 -5.73 48.66 5.42
CA ASP A 477 -4.68 47.93 4.73
C ASP A 477 -3.31 48.48 5.18
N LEU A 478 -2.35 47.59 5.34
CA LEU A 478 -0.98 47.88 5.71
C LEU A 478 -0.05 46.99 4.90
N ASP A 479 0.78 47.62 4.07
CA ASP A 479 1.77 46.94 3.25
C ASP A 479 3.17 47.45 3.62
N LEU A 480 4.02 46.54 4.08
CA LEU A 480 5.44 46.77 4.30
C LEU A 480 6.20 46.03 3.21
N GLY A 481 6.76 46.78 2.25
CA GLY A 481 7.52 46.25 1.12
C GLY A 481 9.04 46.25 1.33
N VAL A 482 9.75 45.57 0.43
CA VAL A 482 11.21 45.50 0.37
C VAL A 482 11.82 46.91 0.42
N LEU A 483 12.85 47.10 1.26
CA LEU A 483 13.52 48.38 1.57
C LEU A 483 12.76 49.36 2.50
N GLY A 484 11.71 48.90 3.20
CA GLY A 484 11.06 49.69 4.25
C GLY A 484 10.05 50.71 3.75
N ALA A 485 9.61 50.59 2.49
CA ALA A 485 8.44 51.30 2.00
C ALA A 485 7.20 50.80 2.74
N LEU A 486 6.69 51.60 3.68
CA LEU A 486 5.46 51.29 4.42
C LEU A 486 4.31 52.05 3.79
N TRP A 487 3.28 51.35 3.40
CA TRP A 487 2.08 51.89 2.82
C TRP A 487 0.91 51.55 3.72
N PHE A 488 0.10 52.55 4.05
CA PHE A 488 -1.04 52.39 4.96
C PHE A 488 -2.26 53.07 4.37
N ARG A 489 -3.38 52.36 4.37
CA ARG A 489 -4.66 52.87 3.88
C ARG A 489 -5.73 52.60 4.93
N TYR A 490 -6.40 53.66 5.37
CA TYR A 490 -7.53 53.58 6.29
C TYR A 490 -8.82 53.97 5.58
N ARG A 491 -9.90 53.21 5.81
CA ARG A 491 -11.21 53.43 5.21
C ARG A 491 -12.27 53.46 6.31
N ASP A 492 -13.04 54.54 6.33
CA ASP A 492 -14.23 54.73 7.17
C ASP A 492 -15.37 55.29 6.30
N GLU A 493 -16.62 55.23 6.75
CA GLU A 493 -17.83 55.47 5.93
C GLU A 493 -17.80 56.79 5.12
N ASN A 494 -17.10 57.82 5.62
CA ASN A 494 -16.98 59.12 4.96
C ASN A 494 -15.54 59.59 4.69
N THR A 495 -14.51 58.81 5.04
CA THR A 495 -13.10 59.24 4.90
C THR A 495 -12.20 58.15 4.33
N GLU A 496 -11.31 58.53 3.42
CA GLU A 496 -10.26 57.64 2.89
C GLU A 496 -8.90 58.31 3.04
N ARG A 497 -7.99 57.68 3.80
CA ARG A 497 -6.64 58.19 4.00
C ARG A 497 -5.61 57.22 3.40
N LYS A 498 -4.75 57.72 2.52
CA LYS A 498 -3.64 56.96 1.92
C LYS A 498 -2.30 57.55 2.36
N MET A 499 -1.43 56.70 2.88
CA MET A 499 -0.12 57.12 3.39
C MET A 499 0.96 56.28 2.73
N VAL A 500 1.97 56.94 2.15
CA VAL A 500 3.19 56.30 1.64
C VAL A 500 4.34 56.74 2.54
N LEU A 501 4.64 55.95 3.56
CA LEU A 501 5.80 56.11 4.42
C LEU A 501 7.05 55.53 3.74
N MET A 502 7.45 56.14 2.62
CA MET A 502 8.84 56.11 2.11
C MET A 502 9.61 57.35 2.60
N GLY A 503 9.38 57.74 3.86
CA GLY A 503 9.74 59.07 4.35
C GLY A 503 8.93 60.18 3.66
N ALA A 504 8.12 60.91 4.43
CA ALA A 504 7.74 62.28 4.10
C ALA A 504 6.61 62.57 3.06
N VAL A 505 5.67 61.69 2.67
CA VAL A 505 4.46 62.15 1.93
C VAL A 505 3.18 61.37 2.30
N TYR A 506 2.06 62.06 2.53
CA TYR A 506 0.70 61.49 2.65
C TYR A 506 -0.28 62.21 1.72
N GLN A 507 -1.37 61.52 1.36
CA GLN A 507 -2.49 62.08 0.62
C GLN A 507 -3.81 61.50 1.17
N GLY A 508 -4.68 62.34 1.71
CA GLY A 508 -5.96 61.95 2.29
C GLY A 508 -7.14 62.70 1.69
N LYS A 509 -8.32 62.08 1.74
CA LYS A 509 -9.61 62.71 1.47
C LYS A 509 -10.43 62.62 2.77
N GLU A 510 -10.74 63.77 3.34
CA GLU A 510 -11.30 63.89 4.69
C GLU A 510 -12.82 64.09 4.67
N SER A 511 -13.38 64.54 3.54
CA SER A 511 -14.82 64.46 3.23
C SER A 511 -15.03 64.49 1.70
N GLU A 512 -16.28 64.35 1.21
CA GLU A 512 -16.55 64.49 -0.23
C GLU A 512 -16.08 65.83 -0.83
N ARG A 513 -15.97 66.87 0.02
CA ARG A 513 -15.60 68.23 -0.38
C ARG A 513 -14.19 68.65 0.03
N GLU A 514 -13.44 67.82 0.76
CA GLU A 514 -12.10 68.19 1.25
C GLU A 514 -11.01 67.15 0.96
N THR A 515 -9.94 67.59 0.31
CA THR A 515 -8.75 66.77 0.00
C THR A 515 -7.48 67.42 0.52
N SER A 516 -6.62 66.62 1.18
CA SER A 516 -5.35 67.08 1.73
C SER A 516 -4.17 66.20 1.30
N SER A 517 -2.99 66.81 1.12
CA SER A 517 -1.74 66.13 0.82
C SER A 517 -0.59 66.86 1.50
N GLY A 518 0.39 66.15 2.03
CA GLY A 518 1.45 66.79 2.79
C GLY A 518 2.57 65.85 3.16
N SER A 519 3.46 66.30 4.03
CA SER A 519 4.68 65.61 4.42
C SER A 519 4.86 65.62 5.93
N ALA A 520 5.23 64.46 6.50
CA ALA A 520 5.42 64.28 7.95
C ALA A 520 4.23 64.82 8.77
N TRP A 521 3.00 64.42 8.42
CA TRP A 521 1.76 64.88 9.07
C TRP A 521 1.53 66.41 9.02
N GLY A 522 2.03 67.04 7.96
CA GLY A 522 1.92 68.48 7.71
C GLY A 522 3.00 69.31 8.39
N LEU A 523 3.96 68.67 9.05
CA LEU A 523 5.08 69.35 9.71
C LEU A 523 6.04 69.96 8.71
N LEU A 524 6.30 69.30 7.57
CA LEU A 524 7.20 69.83 6.55
C LEU A 524 6.43 70.67 5.53
N TRP A 525 5.32 70.16 5.01
CA TRP A 525 4.35 70.94 4.24
C TRP A 525 2.99 70.24 4.24
N GLU A 526 1.93 71.02 4.03
CA GLU A 526 0.56 70.53 3.91
C GLU A 526 -0.21 71.40 2.92
N LYS A 527 -0.95 70.75 2.03
CA LYS A 527 -1.89 71.37 1.10
C LYS A 527 -3.27 70.77 1.35
N SER A 528 -4.28 71.55 1.69
CA SER A 528 -5.67 71.13 1.74
C SER A 528 -6.54 72.00 0.83
N HIS A 529 -7.67 71.45 0.39
CA HIS A 529 -8.62 72.15 -0.45
C HIS A 529 -10.02 71.77 -0.02
N ASP A 530 -10.85 72.76 0.30
CA ASP A 530 -12.23 72.61 0.75
C ASP A 530 -13.18 73.51 -0.08
N ALA A 531 -14.44 73.64 0.36
CA ALA A 531 -15.46 74.42 -0.34
C ALA A 531 -15.30 75.95 -0.19
N GLU A 532 -14.46 76.42 0.74
CA GLU A 532 -14.23 77.85 1.01
C GLU A 532 -12.89 78.33 0.42
N GLY A 533 -11.95 77.42 0.10
CA GLY A 533 -10.71 77.78 -0.56
C GLY A 533 -9.63 76.70 -0.62
N SER A 534 -8.39 77.12 -0.91
CA SER A 534 -7.21 76.26 -0.83
C SER A 534 -6.22 76.78 0.20
N HIS A 535 -5.69 75.86 1.00
CA HIS A 535 -4.76 76.14 2.09
C HIS A 535 -3.44 75.44 1.80
N PHE A 536 -2.33 76.16 1.94
CA PHE A 536 -0.98 75.61 1.81
C PHE A 536 -0.10 76.10 2.95
N SER A 537 0.66 75.20 3.55
CA SER A 537 1.62 75.55 4.59
C SER A 537 2.94 74.81 4.39
N VAL A 538 4.04 75.47 4.78
CA VAL A 538 5.38 74.88 4.85
C VAL A 538 5.86 75.07 6.28
N GLY A 539 6.30 73.99 6.92
CA GLY A 539 6.83 74.08 8.27
C GLY A 539 5.78 74.49 9.30
N LYS A 540 4.50 74.09 9.16
CA LYS A 540 3.25 74.35 9.94
C LYS A 540 3.02 75.72 10.63
N PHE A 541 4.08 76.31 11.16
CA PHE A 541 4.19 77.62 11.80
C PHE A 541 5.07 78.60 11.02
N LEU A 542 5.93 78.13 10.10
CA LEU A 542 6.86 78.98 9.36
C LEU A 542 6.15 79.80 8.30
N VAL A 543 5.38 79.17 7.42
CA VAL A 543 4.63 79.85 6.36
C VAL A 543 3.27 79.20 6.18
N ARG A 544 2.21 80.02 6.15
CA ARG A 544 0.84 79.61 5.85
C ARG A 544 0.23 80.53 4.80
N TYR A 545 -0.43 79.92 3.84
CA TYR A 545 -1.07 80.55 2.70
C TYR A 545 -2.51 80.05 2.65
N ASP A 546 -3.46 80.95 2.86
CA ASP A 546 -4.90 80.65 2.81
C ASP A 546 -5.50 81.50 1.67
N SER A 547 -6.15 80.85 0.70
CA SER A 547 -6.69 81.49 -0.50
C SER A 547 -8.16 81.15 -0.69
N SER A 548 -9.00 82.19 -0.67
CA SER A 548 -10.45 82.13 -0.92
C SER A 548 -10.82 82.98 -2.14
N ASP A 549 -12.02 82.80 -2.70
CA ASP A 549 -12.46 83.50 -3.92
C ASP A 549 -12.47 85.05 -3.80
N THR A 550 -12.45 85.59 -2.58
CA THR A 550 -12.50 87.05 -2.34
C THR A 550 -11.29 87.62 -1.58
N ASP A 551 -10.43 86.79 -0.99
CA ASP A 551 -9.27 87.28 -0.22
C ASP A 551 -8.15 86.22 -0.10
N THR A 552 -6.91 86.69 -0.01
CA THR A 552 -5.70 85.87 0.17
C THR A 552 -4.89 86.36 1.35
N ASN A 553 -4.68 85.49 2.34
CA ASN A 553 -3.91 85.81 3.54
C ASN A 553 -2.61 85.00 3.57
N VAL A 554 -1.49 85.69 3.77
CA VAL A 554 -0.17 85.05 3.90
C VAL A 554 0.43 85.38 5.25
N ARG A 555 0.81 84.34 5.99
CA ARG A 555 1.44 84.46 7.31
C ARG A 555 2.81 83.83 7.31
N ILE A 556 3.80 84.54 7.85
CA ILE A 556 5.13 83.98 8.14
C ILE A 556 5.39 84.09 9.63
N LEU A 557 5.75 82.98 10.28
CA LEU A 557 5.93 82.89 11.73
C LEU A 557 4.71 83.38 12.53
N GLY A 558 3.50 83.20 11.97
CA GLY A 558 2.24 83.63 12.57
C GLY A 558 1.87 85.11 12.37
N ILE A 559 2.71 85.90 11.71
CA ILE A 559 2.47 87.32 11.45
C ILE A 559 1.86 87.46 10.04
N PRO A 560 0.65 88.03 9.87
CA PRO A 560 0.09 88.31 8.55
C PRO A 560 0.92 89.40 7.87
N ILE A 561 1.33 89.13 6.64
CA ILE A 561 2.16 90.05 5.84
C ILE A 561 1.30 90.83 4.86
N ILE A 562 0.13 90.29 4.50
CA ILE A 562 -0.90 90.90 3.65
C ILE A 562 -2.25 90.57 4.26
#